data_AF-A0A2V7URF8-F1
#
_entry.id   AF-A0A2V7URF8-F1
#
_cell.length_a   1.000
_cell.length_b   1.000
_cell.length_c   1.000
_cell.angle_alpha   90.00
_cell.angle_beta   90.00
_cell.angle_gamma   90.00
#
_symmetry.space_group_name_H-M   'P 1'
#
loop_
_entity.id
_entity.type
_entity.pdbx_description
1 polymer ?
#
loop_
_entity_poly.entity_id
_entity_poly.type
_entity_poly.pdbx_seq_one_letter_code
_entity_poly.pdbx_strand_id
1 'polypeptide(L)'
;MPASPHISGPVERLLALKRMPMLAGLPAEELSVVAEHARERFFPKGSVLLREGEPISALHVLLDGKVHLSRRGRVLGHVTADGAVGGAAMLARDSDGLQAVAETDTLALELEADAVLEIFEDHFPILHHALRENCRTLIDLMGRLPGELYAQAFPPTAAAAGPASDLDLVDRIVFLRQVSPFNRSSVNALAQLSRGLAEASFPAGTPLWEEGDSSGSVLLVVRGTAAGNARDGAARWNAGPGAAMGAVESMAERPRWYSVTAATPLTALHGPMEALIDVFEDNFEMAMDYLAVIARWQIRVLEMRVAAGGRDLERFYGCDEAPDDPT
;
A
#
# COMPACT_ATOMS: atom_id res chain seq x y z
N MET A 1 13.65 34.89 -20.58
CA MET A 1 13.58 33.80 -19.58
C MET A 1 12.39 34.08 -18.70
N PRO A 2 11.33 33.25 -18.69
CA PRO A 2 10.35 33.36 -17.63
C PRO A 2 11.04 32.92 -16.33
N ALA A 3 10.86 33.69 -15.26
CA ALA A 3 11.35 33.33 -13.94
C ALA A 3 10.68 32.02 -13.51
N SER A 4 11.49 31.00 -13.21
CA SER A 4 10.98 29.76 -12.61
C SER A 4 10.30 30.13 -11.28
N PRO A 5 9.03 29.72 -11.05
CA PRO A 5 8.40 29.91 -9.77
C PRO A 5 9.13 29.06 -8.75
N HIS A 6 10.01 29.68 -7.96
CA HIS A 6 10.70 29.04 -6.86
C HIS A 6 9.75 28.96 -5.67
N ILE A 7 9.48 27.74 -5.20
CA ILE A 7 8.89 27.44 -3.90
C ILE A 7 10.04 27.53 -2.88
N SER A 8 10.43 28.76 -2.56
CA SER A 8 11.61 29.03 -1.73
C SER A 8 11.34 28.87 -0.23
N GLY A 9 10.10 29.06 0.24
CA GLY A 9 9.75 29.03 1.66
C GLY A 9 9.06 27.73 2.14
N PRO A 10 9.16 27.43 3.46
CA PRO A 10 8.49 26.28 4.07
C PRO A 10 6.96 26.29 3.90
N VAL A 11 6.34 27.48 3.88
CA VAL A 11 4.89 27.63 3.73
C VAL A 11 4.45 27.21 2.32
N GLU A 12 5.18 27.62 1.30
CA GLU A 12 4.87 27.26 -0.08
C GLU A 12 5.08 25.74 -0.30
N ARG A 13 6.09 25.12 0.33
CA ARG A 13 6.28 23.65 0.31
C ARG A 13 5.11 22.94 0.97
N LEU A 14 4.69 23.40 2.15
CA LEU A 14 3.54 22.84 2.86
C LEU A 14 2.28 22.92 2.00
N LEU A 15 2.01 24.07 1.37
CA LEU A 15 0.85 24.25 0.48
C LEU A 15 0.91 23.33 -0.74
N ALA A 16 2.09 23.11 -1.32
CA ALA A 16 2.27 22.16 -2.40
C ALA A 16 2.01 20.71 -1.95
N LEU A 17 2.59 20.29 -0.82
CA LEU A 17 2.34 18.96 -0.26
C LEU A 17 0.86 18.76 0.10
N LYS A 18 0.16 19.81 0.53
CA LYS A 18 -1.28 19.75 0.87
C LYS A 18 -2.17 19.47 -0.34
N ARG A 19 -1.71 19.81 -1.54
CA ARG A 19 -2.43 19.52 -2.80
C ARG A 19 -2.31 18.07 -3.22
N MET A 20 -1.31 17.35 -2.74
CA MET A 20 -1.15 15.93 -3.08
C MET A 20 -2.27 15.10 -2.46
N PRO A 21 -3.02 14.30 -3.24
CA PRO A 21 -4.09 13.47 -2.68
C PRO A 21 -3.63 12.57 -1.54
N MET A 22 -2.42 12.00 -1.64
CA MET A 22 -1.86 11.11 -0.62
C MET A 22 -1.44 11.83 0.67
N LEU A 23 -1.35 13.17 0.71
CA LEU A 23 -1.00 13.95 1.90
C LEU A 23 -2.12 14.92 2.32
N ALA A 24 -3.17 15.08 1.51
CA ALA A 24 -4.25 16.03 1.74
C ALA A 24 -4.96 15.82 3.09
N GLY A 25 -5.07 14.56 3.54
CA GLY A 25 -5.66 14.20 4.84
C GLY A 25 -4.79 14.47 6.06
N LEU A 26 -3.50 14.78 5.88
CA LEU A 26 -2.57 14.97 6.98
C LEU A 26 -2.76 16.36 7.64
N PRO A 27 -2.77 16.47 8.98
CA PRO A 27 -2.83 17.77 9.67
C PRO A 27 -1.67 18.69 9.28
N ALA A 28 -1.87 20.01 9.38
CA ALA A 28 -0.87 20.99 8.95
C ALA A 28 0.43 20.90 9.77
N GLU A 29 0.34 20.56 11.06
CA GLU A 29 1.49 20.35 11.95
C GLU A 29 2.35 19.19 11.45
N GLU A 30 1.77 18.03 11.24
CA GLU A 30 2.46 16.86 10.68
C GLU A 30 3.01 17.12 9.26
N LEU A 31 2.25 17.83 8.43
CA LEU A 31 2.69 18.18 7.08
C LEU A 31 3.87 19.15 7.09
N SER A 32 3.99 19.98 8.13
CA SER A 32 5.13 20.89 8.29
C SER A 32 6.43 20.12 8.53
N VAL A 33 6.39 19.02 9.28
CA VAL A 33 7.53 18.11 9.48
C VAL A 33 8.02 17.55 8.14
N VAL A 34 7.10 17.11 7.27
CA VAL A 34 7.43 16.64 5.92
C VAL A 34 8.01 17.79 5.06
N ALA A 35 7.42 18.98 5.14
CA ALA A 35 7.86 20.16 4.38
C ALA A 35 9.27 20.64 4.74
N GLU A 36 9.69 20.47 5.99
CA GLU A 36 11.04 20.81 6.48
C GLU A 36 12.13 19.93 5.85
N HIS A 37 11.81 18.67 5.57
CA HIS A 37 12.72 17.71 4.94
C HIS A 37 12.66 17.74 3.41
N ALA A 38 11.64 18.38 2.84
CA ALA A 38 11.46 18.48 1.40
C ALA A 38 12.37 19.57 0.79
N ARG A 39 13.10 19.22 -0.28
CA ARG A 39 13.96 20.15 -1.02
C ARG A 39 13.47 20.34 -2.44
N GLU A 40 13.42 21.59 -2.91
CA GLU A 40 13.12 21.86 -4.31
C GLU A 40 14.26 21.36 -5.21
N ARG A 41 13.91 20.65 -6.28
CA ARG A 41 14.84 20.16 -7.28
C ARG A 41 14.29 20.37 -8.68
N PHE A 42 15.12 20.95 -9.54
CA PHE A 42 14.81 21.16 -10.95
C PHE A 42 15.51 20.11 -11.81
N PHE A 43 14.76 19.55 -12.76
CA PHE A 43 15.21 18.55 -13.71
C PHE A 43 14.96 19.06 -15.14
N PRO A 44 16.01 19.39 -15.90
CA PRO A 44 15.85 19.68 -17.33
C PRO A 44 15.25 18.49 -18.09
N LYS A 45 14.55 18.76 -19.19
CA LYS A 45 14.07 17.71 -20.10
C LYS A 45 15.16 16.68 -20.44
N GLY A 46 14.82 15.40 -20.35
CA GLY A 46 15.71 14.26 -20.58
C GLY A 46 16.50 13.83 -19.34
N SER A 47 16.41 14.56 -18.24
CA SER A 47 17.06 14.17 -16.98
C SER A 47 16.45 12.89 -16.43
N VAL A 48 17.30 12.03 -15.89
CA VAL A 48 16.88 10.81 -15.18
C VAL A 48 16.68 11.16 -13.70
N LEU A 49 15.46 10.99 -13.19
CA LEU A 49 15.14 11.18 -11.78
C LEU A 49 15.47 9.93 -10.98
N LEU A 50 15.09 8.77 -11.52
CA LEU A 50 15.32 7.45 -10.94
C LEU A 50 15.81 6.50 -12.03
N ARG A 51 16.71 5.58 -11.65
CA ARG A 51 17.27 4.59 -12.57
C ARG A 51 16.79 3.20 -12.19
N GLU A 52 16.41 2.42 -13.20
CA GLU A 52 16.14 1.00 -13.02
C GLU A 52 17.41 0.23 -12.61
N GLY A 53 17.26 -0.70 -11.68
CA GLY A 53 18.33 -1.48 -11.08
C GLY A 53 19.07 -0.78 -9.93
N GLU A 54 18.68 0.45 -9.57
CA GLU A 54 19.22 1.18 -8.44
C GLU A 54 18.16 1.29 -7.32
N PRO A 55 18.56 1.16 -6.04
CA PRO A 55 17.67 1.45 -4.92
C PRO A 55 17.13 2.88 -4.98
N ILE A 56 15.86 3.06 -4.62
CA ILE A 56 15.24 4.38 -4.58
C ILE A 56 15.78 5.16 -3.38
N SER A 57 16.66 6.14 -3.63
CA SER A 57 17.27 6.98 -2.59
C SER A 57 16.43 8.19 -2.19
N ALA A 58 15.43 8.55 -2.99
CA ALA A 58 14.51 9.64 -2.73
C ALA A 58 13.21 9.46 -3.51
N LEU A 59 12.13 10.01 -2.99
CA LEU A 59 10.87 10.19 -3.74
C LEU A 59 10.74 11.65 -4.21
N HIS A 60 10.04 11.84 -5.32
CA HIS A 60 9.85 13.15 -5.94
C HIS A 60 8.38 13.48 -6.09
N VAL A 61 7.96 14.60 -5.52
CA VAL A 61 6.62 15.17 -5.70
C VAL A 61 6.69 16.20 -6.80
N LEU A 62 5.97 16.01 -7.90
CA LEU A 62 6.01 16.93 -9.04
C LEU A 62 5.18 18.16 -8.74
N LEU A 63 5.80 19.33 -8.85
CA LEU A 63 5.15 20.64 -8.76
C LEU A 63 4.72 21.14 -10.14
N ASP A 64 5.52 20.83 -11.15
CA ASP A 64 5.28 21.14 -12.56
C ASP A 64 6.06 20.17 -13.46
N GLY A 65 5.60 20.01 -14.70
CA GLY A 65 6.23 19.17 -15.71
C GLY A 65 5.63 17.77 -15.84
N LYS A 66 6.30 16.93 -16.63
CA LYS A 66 5.86 15.58 -16.97
C LYS A 66 7.04 14.61 -16.93
N VAL A 67 6.87 13.50 -16.20
CA VAL A 67 7.87 12.44 -16.05
C VAL A 67 7.33 11.13 -16.62
N HIS A 68 8.11 10.50 -17.49
CA HIS A 68 7.84 9.17 -18.02
C HIS A 68 8.35 8.09 -17.08
N LEU A 69 7.51 7.09 -16.80
CA LEU A 69 7.83 5.93 -15.97
C LEU A 69 7.89 4.65 -16.80
N SER A 70 8.95 3.90 -16.62
CA SER A 70 9.11 2.57 -17.20
C SER A 70 9.79 1.60 -16.25
N ARG A 71 9.54 0.31 -16.44
CA ARG A 71 10.18 -0.78 -15.69
C ARG A 71 10.26 -2.03 -16.57
N ARG A 72 11.43 -2.66 -16.61
CA ARG A 72 11.78 -3.86 -17.37
C ARG A 72 11.40 -3.72 -18.84
N GLY A 73 11.69 -2.53 -19.40
CA GLY A 73 11.35 -2.16 -20.77
C GLY A 73 9.85 -1.95 -21.05
N ARG A 74 8.98 -2.04 -20.04
CA ARG A 74 7.55 -1.75 -20.16
C ARG A 74 7.27 -0.31 -19.73
N VAL A 75 6.52 0.40 -20.55
CA VAL A 75 5.98 1.71 -20.18
C VAL A 75 4.94 1.49 -19.10
N LEU A 76 5.17 2.11 -17.95
CA LEU A 76 4.18 2.18 -16.89
C LEU A 76 3.23 3.34 -17.20
N GLY A 77 3.75 4.50 -17.59
CA GLY A 77 2.99 5.66 -18.10
C GLY A 77 3.66 6.97 -17.72
N HIS A 78 2.88 7.98 -17.32
CA HIS A 78 3.41 9.32 -17.00
C HIS A 78 2.88 9.86 -15.68
N VAL A 79 3.67 10.69 -15.01
CA VAL A 79 3.30 11.45 -13.82
C VAL A 79 3.45 12.94 -14.12
N THR A 80 2.48 13.73 -13.69
CA THR A 80 2.43 15.20 -13.84
C THR A 80 2.36 15.87 -12.46
N ALA A 81 2.16 17.19 -12.43
CA ALA A 81 1.97 17.97 -11.21
C ALA A 81 0.96 17.33 -10.23
N ASP A 82 1.25 17.49 -8.93
CA ASP A 82 0.55 16.89 -7.78
C ASP A 82 0.70 15.36 -7.63
N GLY A 83 1.41 14.70 -8.56
CA GLY A 83 1.79 13.29 -8.48
C GLY A 83 3.15 13.04 -7.81
N ALA A 84 3.39 11.80 -7.38
CA ALA A 84 4.69 11.40 -6.82
C ALA A 84 5.40 10.35 -7.69
N VAL A 85 6.71 10.27 -7.57
CA VAL A 85 7.56 9.29 -8.26
C VAL A 85 8.46 8.62 -7.24
N GLY A 86 8.60 7.29 -7.33
CA GLY A 86 9.51 6.49 -6.48
C GLY A 86 8.92 6.00 -5.16
N GLY A 87 7.83 6.59 -4.63
CA GLY A 87 7.29 6.26 -3.31
C GLY A 87 6.97 4.77 -3.09
N ALA A 88 6.19 4.15 -3.98
CA ALA A 88 5.87 2.72 -3.84
C ALA A 88 7.11 1.82 -3.92
N ALA A 89 8.06 2.12 -4.82
CA ALA A 89 9.29 1.33 -4.97
C ALA A 89 10.24 1.50 -3.76
N MET A 90 10.33 2.71 -3.19
CA MET A 90 11.04 3.00 -1.95
C MET A 90 10.47 2.19 -0.79
N LEU A 91 9.15 2.29 -0.56
CA LEU A 91 8.45 1.58 0.51
C LEU A 91 8.54 0.05 0.35
N ALA A 92 8.46 -0.44 -0.89
CA ALA A 92 8.60 -1.86 -1.20
C ALA A 92 10.01 -2.41 -0.91
N ARG A 93 11.00 -1.53 -0.68
CA ARG A 93 12.43 -1.85 -0.62
C ARG A 93 12.88 -2.57 -1.90
N ASP A 94 12.41 -2.06 -3.03
CA ASP A 94 12.53 -2.72 -4.32
C ASP A 94 13.91 -2.51 -4.95
N SER A 95 14.71 -3.57 -5.04
CA SER A 95 16.05 -3.54 -5.64
C SER A 95 16.03 -3.43 -7.16
N ASP A 96 14.91 -3.77 -7.82
CA ASP A 96 14.79 -3.58 -9.26
C ASP A 96 14.63 -2.10 -9.63
N GLY A 97 14.25 -1.26 -8.66
CA GLY A 97 14.07 0.17 -8.86
C GLY A 97 12.96 0.52 -9.86
N LEU A 98 13.07 1.72 -10.43
CA LEU A 98 12.11 2.31 -11.36
C LEU A 98 12.86 3.28 -12.28
N GLN A 99 12.61 3.23 -13.58
CA GLN A 99 13.14 4.22 -14.50
C GLN A 99 12.15 5.41 -14.59
N ALA A 100 12.63 6.60 -14.22
CA ALA A 100 11.87 7.84 -14.30
C ALA A 100 12.67 8.91 -15.07
N VAL A 101 12.11 9.43 -16.16
CA VAL A 101 12.77 10.40 -17.05
C VAL A 101 11.88 11.61 -17.28
N ALA A 102 12.41 12.82 -17.10
CA ALA A 102 11.70 14.06 -17.36
C ALA A 102 11.43 14.21 -18.88
N GLU A 103 10.17 14.28 -19.30
CA GLU A 103 9.78 14.53 -20.70
C GLU A 103 9.75 16.03 -21.03
N THR A 104 9.53 16.85 -20.01
CA THR A 104 9.60 18.31 -20.02
C THR A 104 10.58 18.77 -18.94
N ASP A 105 10.93 20.05 -18.95
CA ASP A 105 11.50 20.66 -17.74
C ASP A 105 10.51 20.41 -16.57
N THR A 106 11.04 19.95 -15.45
CA THR A 106 10.24 19.43 -14.33
C THR A 106 10.76 20.03 -13.03
N LEU A 107 9.84 20.56 -12.22
CA LEU A 107 10.12 21.02 -10.87
C LEU A 107 9.50 20.04 -9.88
N ALA A 108 10.26 19.62 -8.88
CA ALA A 108 9.79 18.67 -7.88
C ALA A 108 10.25 19.04 -6.46
N LEU A 109 9.52 18.56 -5.45
CA LEU A 109 10.04 18.41 -4.10
C LEU A 109 10.64 17.02 -3.95
N GLU A 110 11.92 16.97 -3.60
CA GLU A 110 12.67 15.76 -3.28
C GLU A 110 12.63 15.51 -1.78
N LEU A 111 12.28 14.28 -1.40
CA LEU A 111 12.32 13.77 -0.04
C LEU A 111 13.25 12.55 -0.03
N GLU A 112 14.39 12.67 0.66
CA GLU A 112 15.36 11.57 0.80
C GLU A 112 14.72 10.39 1.53
N ALA A 113 15.01 9.17 1.10
CA ALA A 113 14.38 7.96 1.65
C ALA A 113 14.67 7.82 3.15
N ASP A 114 15.90 8.08 3.58
CA ASP A 114 16.30 8.03 4.99
C ASP A 114 15.53 9.05 5.84
N ALA A 115 15.31 10.26 5.31
CA ALA A 115 14.51 11.28 5.99
C ALA A 115 13.04 10.88 6.10
N VAL A 116 12.46 10.21 5.09
CA VAL A 116 11.08 9.69 5.19
C VAL A 116 10.98 8.60 6.26
N LEU A 117 11.99 7.73 6.36
CA LEU A 117 12.03 6.68 7.37
C LEU A 117 12.18 7.26 8.79
N GLU A 118 13.05 8.26 8.96
CA GLU A 118 13.22 8.99 10.22
C GLU A 118 11.92 9.68 10.63
N ILE A 119 11.24 10.38 9.71
CA ILE A 119 9.92 10.97 9.99
C ILE A 119 8.92 9.92 10.45
N PHE A 120 8.87 8.74 9.81
CA PHE A 120 7.94 7.69 10.21
C PHE A 120 8.27 7.06 11.56
N GLU A 121 9.55 6.94 11.89
CA GLU A 121 10.00 6.43 13.19
C GLU A 121 9.65 7.42 14.32
N ASP A 122 9.83 8.72 14.08
CA ASP A 122 9.58 9.76 15.08
C ASP A 122 8.11 10.18 15.20
N HIS A 123 7.33 10.06 14.12
CA HIS A 123 5.96 10.59 14.02
C HIS A 123 4.97 9.51 13.54
N PHE A 124 4.48 8.70 14.48
CA PHE A 124 3.48 7.67 14.19
C PHE A 124 2.23 8.17 13.45
N PRO A 125 1.66 9.38 13.72
CA PRO A 125 0.54 9.89 12.93
C PRO A 125 0.82 9.97 11.42
N ILE A 126 2.06 10.31 11.03
CA ILE A 126 2.48 10.36 9.62
C ILE A 126 2.62 8.94 9.05
N LEU A 127 3.22 8.01 9.79
CA LEU A 127 3.31 6.59 9.38
C LEU A 127 1.92 5.95 9.24
N HIS A 128 1.02 6.16 10.21
CA HIS A 128 -0.35 5.67 10.18
C HIS A 128 -1.12 6.23 8.98
N HIS A 129 -0.95 7.53 8.69
CA HIS A 129 -1.49 8.15 7.49
C HIS A 129 -0.94 7.49 6.21
N ALA A 130 0.37 7.23 6.14
CA ALA A 130 0.99 6.54 5.01
C ALA A 130 0.45 5.11 4.84
N LEU A 131 0.28 4.34 5.93
CA LEU A 131 -0.32 3.01 5.91
C LEU A 131 -1.74 3.04 5.33
N ARG A 132 -2.56 3.98 5.81
CA ARG A 132 -3.95 4.18 5.36
C ARG A 132 -4.03 4.53 3.88
N GLU A 133 -3.27 5.52 3.41
CA GLU A 133 -3.30 5.96 2.01
C GLU A 133 -2.69 4.94 1.04
N ASN A 134 -1.67 4.19 1.45
CA ASN A 134 -1.15 3.06 0.66
C ASN A 134 -2.17 1.92 0.57
N CYS A 135 -2.91 1.64 1.65
CA CYS A 135 -4.00 0.67 1.59
C CYS A 135 -5.08 1.15 0.62
N ARG A 136 -5.53 2.42 0.69
CA ARG A 136 -6.51 3.01 -0.24
C ARG A 136 -6.09 2.91 -1.70
N THR A 137 -4.84 3.27 -1.98
CA THR A 137 -4.27 3.18 -3.34
C THR A 137 -4.33 1.73 -3.86
N LEU A 138 -4.02 0.75 -3.01
CA LEU A 138 -4.13 -0.66 -3.37
C LEU A 138 -5.59 -1.06 -3.68
N ILE A 139 -6.58 -0.58 -2.92
CA ILE A 139 -8.00 -0.84 -3.20
C ILE A 139 -8.38 -0.32 -4.58
N ASP A 140 -7.99 0.92 -4.89
CA ASP A 140 -8.31 1.55 -6.17
C ASP A 140 -7.67 0.79 -7.35
N LEU A 141 -6.44 0.29 -7.17
CA LEU A 141 -5.78 -0.57 -8.15
C LEU A 141 -6.50 -1.90 -8.35
N MET A 142 -6.88 -2.56 -7.25
CA MET A 142 -7.66 -3.80 -7.29
C MET A 142 -9.03 -3.57 -7.98
N GLY A 143 -9.66 -2.42 -7.71
CA GLY A 143 -10.93 -1.99 -8.29
C GLY A 143 -10.87 -1.74 -9.81
N ARG A 144 -9.69 -1.49 -10.36
CA ARG A 144 -9.46 -1.30 -11.81
C ARG A 144 -8.90 -2.55 -12.51
N LEU A 145 -8.67 -3.63 -11.78
CA LEU A 145 -8.13 -4.86 -12.35
C LEU A 145 -9.23 -5.73 -13.00
N PRO A 146 -9.03 -6.27 -14.21
CA PRO A 146 -9.95 -7.23 -14.82
C PRO A 146 -10.25 -8.43 -13.91
N GLY A 147 -11.49 -8.94 -13.94
CA GLY A 147 -11.95 -10.00 -13.05
C GLY A 147 -11.14 -11.30 -13.18
N GLU A 148 -10.69 -11.62 -14.39
CA GLU A 148 -9.90 -12.83 -14.70
C GLU A 148 -8.51 -12.81 -14.05
N LEU A 149 -7.97 -11.61 -13.79
CA LEU A 149 -6.67 -11.41 -13.16
C LEU A 149 -6.77 -11.26 -11.64
N TYR A 150 -7.98 -11.09 -11.11
CA TYR A 150 -8.21 -10.71 -9.72
C TYR A 150 -7.69 -11.75 -8.72
N ALA A 151 -7.96 -13.04 -8.96
CA ALA A 151 -7.47 -14.11 -8.10
C ALA A 151 -5.92 -14.18 -8.07
N GLN A 152 -5.27 -13.84 -9.18
CA GLN A 152 -3.81 -13.85 -9.32
C GLN A 152 -3.15 -12.63 -8.68
N ALA A 153 -3.93 -11.58 -8.39
CA ALA A 153 -3.43 -10.36 -7.78
C ALA A 153 -3.10 -10.56 -6.30
N PHE A 154 -3.83 -11.42 -5.59
CA PHE A 154 -3.54 -11.70 -4.18
C PHE A 154 -2.16 -12.36 -4.02
N PRO A 155 -1.38 -11.95 -3.02
CA PRO A 155 -0.12 -12.60 -2.71
C PRO A 155 -0.35 -14.08 -2.38
N PRO A 156 0.50 -14.99 -2.88
CA PRO A 156 0.40 -16.40 -2.50
C PRO A 156 0.65 -16.54 -1.00
N THR A 157 -0.14 -17.38 -0.33
CA THR A 157 0.10 -17.76 1.06
C THR A 157 0.93 -19.03 1.11
N ALA A 158 1.89 -19.08 2.05
CA ALA A 158 2.83 -20.19 2.17
C ALA A 158 2.88 -20.80 3.57
N ALA A 159 2.03 -20.36 4.50
CA ALA A 159 2.05 -20.86 5.87
C ALA A 159 1.49 -22.29 5.94
N ALA A 160 2.11 -23.13 6.77
CA ALA A 160 1.54 -24.42 7.12
C ALA A 160 0.29 -24.21 7.99
N ALA A 161 -0.67 -25.13 7.91
CA ALA A 161 -1.79 -25.13 8.85
C ALA A 161 -1.28 -25.21 10.29
N GLY A 162 -1.89 -24.44 11.20
CA GLY A 162 -1.62 -24.54 12.63
C GLY A 162 -2.01 -25.91 13.22
N PRO A 163 -1.58 -26.22 14.46
CA PRO A 163 -1.93 -27.48 15.12
C PRO A 163 -3.44 -27.68 15.22
N ALA A 164 -3.88 -28.94 15.26
CA ALA A 164 -5.31 -29.29 15.31
C ALA A 164 -5.99 -28.95 16.65
N SER A 165 -5.22 -28.77 17.72
CA SER A 165 -5.68 -28.28 19.02
C SER A 165 -5.84 -26.77 19.05
N ASP A 166 -6.50 -26.27 20.10
CA ASP A 166 -6.52 -24.84 20.43
C ASP A 166 -5.09 -24.27 20.46
N LEU A 167 -4.92 -23.06 19.96
CA LEU A 167 -3.62 -22.41 19.84
C LEU A 167 -3.27 -21.70 21.15
N ASP A 168 -2.26 -22.21 21.86
CA ASP A 168 -1.67 -21.44 22.96
C ASP A 168 -0.85 -20.24 22.45
N LEU A 169 -0.37 -19.38 23.34
CA LEU A 169 0.41 -18.21 22.94
C LEU A 169 1.67 -18.57 22.13
N VAL A 170 2.32 -19.70 22.44
CA VAL A 170 3.53 -20.15 21.76
C VAL A 170 3.19 -20.61 20.35
N ASP A 171 2.14 -21.42 20.18
CA ASP A 171 1.64 -21.88 18.88
C ASP A 171 1.30 -20.69 17.98
N ARG A 172 0.63 -19.66 18.55
CA ARG A 172 0.26 -18.44 17.82
C ARG A 172 1.48 -17.66 17.37
N ILE A 173 2.49 -17.50 18.22
CA ILE A 173 3.75 -16.82 17.86
C ILE A 173 4.48 -17.60 16.76
N VAL A 174 4.61 -18.92 16.89
CA VAL A 174 5.26 -19.78 15.89
C VAL A 174 4.53 -19.71 14.55
N PHE A 175 3.20 -19.72 14.57
CA PHE A 175 2.37 -19.58 13.38
C PHE A 175 2.55 -18.19 12.73
N LEU A 176 2.45 -17.10 13.50
CA LEU A 176 2.62 -15.74 12.99
C LEU A 176 3.99 -15.52 12.33
N ARG A 177 5.06 -16.16 12.82
CA ARG A 177 6.40 -16.11 12.17
C ARG A 177 6.45 -16.74 10.78
N GLN A 178 5.44 -17.50 10.37
CA GLN A 178 5.34 -18.06 9.02
C GLN A 178 4.54 -17.15 8.07
N VAL A 179 3.90 -16.11 8.60
CA VAL A 179 2.98 -15.24 7.87
C VAL A 179 3.68 -13.94 7.50
N SER A 180 3.49 -13.47 6.27
CA SER A 180 3.93 -12.13 5.84
C SER A 180 2.86 -11.10 6.24
N PRO A 181 3.22 -9.92 6.77
CA PRO A 181 4.58 -9.37 6.96
C PRO A 181 5.32 -9.84 8.22
N PHE A 182 4.68 -10.60 9.10
CA PHE A 182 5.15 -10.87 10.47
C PHE A 182 6.38 -11.80 10.61
N ASN A 183 6.91 -12.34 9.52
CA ASN A 183 7.98 -13.34 9.53
C ASN A 183 9.31 -12.87 10.16
N ARG A 184 9.57 -11.55 10.13
CA ARG A 184 10.77 -10.92 10.71
C ARG A 184 10.50 -10.16 12.00
N SER A 185 9.25 -10.13 12.46
CA SER A 185 8.87 -9.40 13.65
C SER A 185 9.46 -10.00 14.93
N SER A 186 9.69 -9.14 15.93
CA SER A 186 10.18 -9.57 17.23
C SER A 186 9.16 -10.46 17.96
N VAL A 187 9.64 -11.38 18.80
CA VAL A 187 8.75 -12.23 19.63
C VAL A 187 7.82 -11.39 20.51
N ASN A 188 8.30 -10.24 21.00
CA ASN A 188 7.48 -9.34 21.81
C ASN A 188 6.32 -8.74 21.00
N ALA A 189 6.59 -8.23 19.81
CA ALA A 189 5.58 -7.68 18.91
C ALA A 189 4.52 -8.73 18.53
N LEU A 190 4.98 -9.95 18.22
CA LEU A 190 4.10 -11.08 17.91
C LEU A 190 3.24 -11.50 19.12
N ALA A 191 3.81 -11.49 20.32
CA ALA A 191 3.06 -11.76 21.54
C ALA A 191 2.01 -10.68 21.81
N GLN A 192 2.33 -9.41 21.58
CA GLN A 192 1.40 -8.29 21.71
C GLN A 192 0.24 -8.42 20.71
N LEU A 193 0.54 -8.61 19.42
CA LEU A 193 -0.46 -8.86 18.38
C LEU A 193 -1.32 -10.09 18.72
N SER A 194 -0.70 -11.18 19.18
CA SER A 194 -1.41 -12.38 19.56
C SER A 194 -2.39 -12.14 20.73
N ARG A 195 -2.12 -11.22 21.66
CA ARG A 195 -3.06 -10.92 22.76
C ARG A 195 -4.26 -10.10 22.30
N GLY A 196 -4.09 -9.27 21.26
CA GLY A 196 -5.15 -8.46 20.68
C GLY A 196 -6.10 -9.21 19.75
N LEU A 197 -5.75 -10.45 19.35
CA LEU A 197 -6.57 -11.30 18.50
C LEU A 197 -7.16 -12.48 19.30
N ALA A 198 -8.38 -12.89 18.97
CA ALA A 198 -9.01 -14.10 19.49
C ALA A 198 -8.88 -15.26 18.49
N GLU A 199 -8.79 -16.49 18.97
CA GLU A 199 -9.05 -17.66 18.11
C GLU A 199 -10.56 -17.79 17.89
N ALA A 200 -10.97 -17.80 16.63
CA ALA A 200 -12.36 -17.94 16.21
C ALA A 200 -12.52 -19.15 15.29
N SER A 201 -13.63 -19.88 15.44
CA SER A 201 -13.98 -21.03 14.61
C SER A 201 -15.31 -20.83 13.92
N PHE A 202 -15.35 -21.10 12.61
CA PHE A 202 -16.50 -20.91 11.74
C PHE A 202 -16.84 -22.22 11.04
N PRO A 203 -18.10 -22.70 11.10
CA PRO A 203 -18.55 -23.83 10.29
C PRO A 203 -18.41 -23.57 8.78
N ALA A 204 -18.37 -24.64 7.99
CA ALA A 204 -18.45 -24.50 6.53
C ALA A 204 -19.78 -23.86 6.12
N GLY A 205 -19.73 -22.96 5.15
CA GLY A 205 -20.86 -22.18 4.65
C GLY A 205 -21.15 -20.91 5.43
N THR A 206 -20.45 -20.61 6.52
CA THR A 206 -20.66 -19.37 7.28
C THR A 206 -20.18 -18.15 6.47
N PRO A 207 -21.06 -17.18 6.16
CA PRO A 207 -20.62 -15.90 5.60
C PRO A 207 -19.83 -15.14 6.67
N LEU A 208 -18.62 -14.71 6.32
CA LEU A 208 -17.77 -13.93 7.23
C LEU A 208 -18.08 -12.43 7.10
N TRP A 209 -18.29 -11.96 5.86
CA TRP A 209 -18.81 -10.64 5.51
C TRP A 209 -19.21 -10.59 4.04
N GLU A 210 -20.05 -9.63 3.69
CA GLU A 210 -20.47 -9.31 2.33
C GLU A 210 -19.73 -8.07 1.78
N GLU A 211 -19.69 -7.94 0.46
CA GLU A 211 -19.19 -6.72 -0.19
C GLU A 211 -20.08 -5.52 0.20
N GLY A 212 -19.46 -4.41 0.60
CA GLY A 212 -20.15 -3.21 1.10
C GLY A 212 -20.35 -3.16 2.62
N ASP A 213 -20.12 -4.25 3.35
CA ASP A 213 -20.16 -4.24 4.82
C ASP A 213 -19.11 -3.28 5.40
N SER A 214 -19.37 -2.76 6.61
CA SER A 214 -18.38 -2.01 7.37
C SER A 214 -17.13 -2.86 7.66
N SER A 215 -15.95 -2.26 7.51
CA SER A 215 -14.67 -2.87 7.92
C SER A 215 -14.32 -2.49 9.37
N GLY A 216 -13.09 -2.77 9.80
CA GLY A 216 -12.61 -2.54 11.17
C GLY A 216 -12.16 -3.81 11.89
N SER A 217 -12.12 -4.94 11.19
CA SER A 217 -11.58 -6.19 11.74
C SER A 217 -10.73 -6.95 10.74
N VAL A 218 -9.76 -7.68 11.28
CA VAL A 218 -8.80 -8.50 10.55
C VAL A 218 -9.00 -9.96 10.87
N LEU A 219 -8.87 -10.82 9.88
CA LEU A 219 -8.97 -12.26 10.02
C LEU A 219 -7.76 -12.92 9.37
N LEU A 220 -7.00 -13.68 10.15
CA LEU A 220 -5.87 -14.48 9.69
C LEU A 220 -6.21 -15.96 9.75
N VAL A 221 -6.33 -16.61 8.60
CA VAL A 221 -6.67 -18.04 8.52
C VAL A 221 -5.54 -18.89 9.11
N VAL A 222 -5.85 -19.69 10.12
CA VAL A 222 -4.92 -20.67 10.72
C VAL A 222 -5.16 -22.06 10.12
N ARG A 223 -6.43 -22.44 9.95
CA ARG A 223 -6.87 -23.73 9.41
C ARG A 223 -8.10 -23.56 8.53
N GLY A 224 -8.25 -24.47 7.58
CA GLY A 224 -9.38 -24.47 6.64
C GLY A 224 -9.16 -23.57 5.43
N THR A 225 -10.23 -23.30 4.70
CA THR A 225 -10.22 -22.48 3.49
C THR A 225 -11.39 -21.51 3.51
N ALA A 226 -11.11 -20.24 3.23
CA ALA A 226 -12.12 -19.24 2.93
C ALA A 226 -12.27 -19.11 1.41
N ALA A 227 -13.49 -18.94 0.93
CA ALA A 227 -13.80 -18.61 -0.45
C ALA A 227 -14.16 -17.12 -0.52
N GLY A 228 -13.44 -16.38 -1.36
CA GLY A 228 -13.71 -14.98 -1.63
C GLY A 228 -14.41 -14.79 -2.97
N ASN A 229 -15.27 -13.79 -3.02
CA ASN A 229 -16.04 -13.41 -4.19
C ASN A 229 -16.09 -11.89 -4.34
N ALA A 230 -15.91 -11.37 -5.55
CA ALA A 230 -16.11 -9.95 -5.88
C ALA A 230 -16.66 -9.81 -7.30
N ARG A 231 -17.11 -8.60 -7.65
CA ARG A 231 -17.56 -8.25 -9.01
C ARG A 231 -18.66 -9.18 -9.52
N ASP A 232 -19.73 -9.32 -8.72
CA ASP A 232 -20.90 -10.13 -9.06
C ASP A 232 -20.59 -11.59 -9.44
N GLY A 233 -19.49 -12.15 -8.92
CA GLY A 233 -19.11 -13.54 -9.22
C GLY A 233 -17.97 -13.72 -10.21
N ALA A 234 -17.55 -12.65 -10.90
CA ALA A 234 -16.50 -12.72 -11.92
C ALA A 234 -15.10 -12.94 -11.32
N ALA A 235 -14.90 -12.50 -10.06
CA ALA A 235 -13.65 -12.71 -9.34
C ALA A 235 -13.92 -13.69 -8.18
N ARG A 236 -13.42 -14.93 -8.30
CA ARG A 236 -13.49 -15.95 -7.25
C ARG A 236 -12.11 -16.45 -6.90
N TRP A 237 -11.84 -16.64 -5.60
CA TRP A 237 -10.56 -17.16 -5.11
C TRP A 237 -10.76 -17.94 -3.82
N ASN A 238 -9.75 -18.75 -3.49
CA ASN A 238 -9.69 -19.45 -2.22
C ASN A 238 -8.46 -18.99 -1.44
N ALA A 239 -8.59 -18.91 -0.12
CA ALA A 239 -7.56 -18.46 0.80
C ALA A 239 -7.41 -19.47 1.93
N GLY A 240 -6.21 -20.05 2.05
CA GLY A 240 -5.88 -21.06 3.06
C GLY A 240 -5.06 -20.49 4.22
N PRO A 241 -4.39 -21.35 5.02
CA PRO A 241 -3.55 -20.92 6.13
C PRO A 241 -2.54 -19.84 5.75
N GLY A 242 -2.42 -18.84 6.63
CA GLY A 242 -1.58 -17.66 6.45
C GLY A 242 -2.22 -16.53 5.65
N ALA A 243 -3.43 -16.71 5.11
CA ALA A 243 -4.17 -15.62 4.47
C ALA A 243 -4.67 -14.62 5.50
N ALA A 244 -4.13 -13.40 5.46
CA ALA A 244 -4.70 -12.25 6.14
C ALA A 244 -5.75 -11.61 5.24
N MET A 245 -6.99 -11.57 5.70
CA MET A 245 -8.11 -10.92 5.05
C MET A 245 -8.64 -9.82 5.95
N GLY A 246 -9.19 -8.79 5.32
CA GLY A 246 -9.81 -7.69 6.03
C GLY A 246 -8.90 -6.58 6.51
N ALA A 247 -7.58 -6.77 6.51
CA ALA A 247 -6.62 -5.78 7.01
C ALA A 247 -6.52 -4.54 6.13
N VAL A 248 -6.53 -4.70 4.80
CA VAL A 248 -6.29 -3.58 3.89
C VAL A 248 -7.45 -2.59 3.90
N GLU A 249 -8.69 -3.05 3.74
CA GLU A 249 -9.86 -2.17 3.79
C GLU A 249 -10.12 -1.59 5.18
N SER A 250 -9.76 -2.32 6.24
CA SER A 250 -9.88 -1.80 7.61
C SER A 250 -8.87 -0.70 7.87
N MET A 251 -7.60 -0.90 7.51
CA MET A 251 -6.55 0.14 7.59
C MET A 251 -6.87 1.34 6.70
N ALA A 252 -7.48 1.10 5.53
CA ALA A 252 -7.91 2.16 4.61
C ALA A 252 -9.15 2.94 5.10
N GLU A 253 -9.86 2.44 6.12
CA GLU A 253 -11.16 2.93 6.57
C GLU A 253 -12.19 2.94 5.42
N ARG A 254 -12.24 1.84 4.67
CA ARG A 254 -13.16 1.65 3.55
C ARG A 254 -14.04 0.42 3.79
N PRO A 255 -15.28 0.38 3.26
CA PRO A 255 -16.10 -0.83 3.31
C PRO A 255 -15.39 -2.04 2.69
N ARG A 256 -15.85 -3.25 3.05
CA ARG A 256 -15.42 -4.50 2.42
C ARG A 256 -15.57 -4.41 0.90
N TRP A 257 -14.50 -4.63 0.15
CA TRP A 257 -14.55 -4.60 -1.33
C TRP A 257 -14.83 -5.97 -1.97
N TYR A 258 -15.10 -6.98 -1.14
CA TYR A 258 -15.37 -8.36 -1.53
C TYR A 258 -16.14 -9.08 -0.43
N SER A 259 -16.83 -10.14 -0.80
CA SER A 259 -17.51 -11.06 0.12
C SER A 259 -16.62 -12.26 0.44
N VAL A 260 -16.75 -12.83 1.65
CA VAL A 260 -16.01 -14.03 2.06
C VAL A 260 -16.92 -15.01 2.78
N THR A 261 -16.79 -16.29 2.47
CA THR A 261 -17.46 -17.39 3.15
C THR A 261 -16.44 -18.44 3.60
N ALA A 262 -16.65 -19.08 4.75
CA ALA A 262 -15.88 -20.25 5.15
C ALA A 262 -16.21 -21.44 4.22
N ALA A 263 -15.32 -21.79 3.29
CA ALA A 263 -15.55 -22.88 2.34
C ALA A 263 -15.46 -24.26 3.00
N THR A 264 -14.59 -24.38 4.01
CA THR A 264 -14.49 -25.52 4.92
C THR A 264 -14.71 -25.03 6.35
N PRO A 265 -14.77 -25.92 7.37
CA PRO A 265 -14.57 -25.46 8.74
C PRO A 265 -13.27 -24.65 8.81
N LEU A 266 -13.36 -23.43 9.34
CA LEU A 266 -12.30 -22.43 9.31
C LEU A 266 -11.94 -22.05 10.74
N THR A 267 -10.65 -22.07 11.07
CA THR A 267 -10.14 -21.49 12.33
C THR A 267 -9.23 -20.34 11.98
N ALA A 268 -9.40 -19.21 12.66
CA ALA A 268 -8.66 -17.99 12.37
C ALA A 268 -8.28 -17.24 13.65
N LEU A 269 -7.22 -16.44 13.57
CA LEU A 269 -7.01 -15.35 14.52
C LEU A 269 -7.82 -14.14 14.02
N HIS A 270 -8.74 -13.64 14.83
CA HIS A 270 -9.68 -12.58 14.46
C HIS A 270 -9.74 -11.51 15.54
N GLY A 271 -9.82 -10.24 15.14
CA GLY A 271 -9.90 -9.14 16.08
C GLY A 271 -10.04 -7.78 15.41
N PRO A 272 -10.17 -6.72 16.22
CA PRO A 272 -10.25 -5.34 15.74
C PRO A 272 -8.97 -4.91 15.03
N MET A 273 -9.08 -4.02 14.05
CA MET A 273 -7.93 -3.45 13.34
C MET A 273 -7.06 -2.59 14.27
N GLU A 274 -7.69 -1.97 15.27
CA GLU A 274 -7.05 -1.18 16.32
C GLU A 274 -5.97 -1.97 17.05
N ALA A 275 -6.21 -3.26 17.31
CA ALA A 275 -5.20 -4.12 17.96
C ALA A 275 -3.92 -4.30 17.13
N LEU A 276 -4.00 -4.17 15.80
CA LEU A 276 -2.82 -4.20 14.92
C LEU A 276 -2.16 -2.82 14.83
N ILE A 277 -2.95 -1.74 14.84
CA ILE A 277 -2.45 -0.35 14.86
C ILE A 277 -1.66 -0.10 16.15
N ASP A 278 -2.18 -0.50 17.31
CA ASP A 278 -1.50 -0.36 18.61
C ASP A 278 -0.13 -1.05 18.60
N VAL A 279 -0.01 -2.21 17.95
CA VAL A 279 1.27 -2.92 17.82
C VAL A 279 2.21 -2.18 16.89
N PHE A 280 1.71 -1.57 15.82
CA PHE A 280 2.51 -0.78 14.88
C PHE A 280 3.07 0.48 15.53
N GLU A 281 2.29 1.14 16.39
CA GLU A 281 2.72 2.30 17.17
C GLU A 281 3.93 1.94 18.06
N ASP A 282 3.87 0.78 18.71
CA ASP A 282 4.97 0.31 19.58
C ASP A 282 6.13 -0.36 18.81
N ASN A 283 5.94 -0.75 17.54
CA ASN A 283 6.89 -1.56 16.79
C ASN A 283 7.04 -1.07 15.34
N PHE A 284 7.79 0.01 15.16
CA PHE A 284 8.09 0.65 13.87
C PHE A 284 8.49 -0.33 12.75
N GLU A 285 9.41 -1.26 13.01
CA GLU A 285 9.84 -2.25 12.01
C GLU A 285 8.69 -3.14 11.52
N MET A 286 7.74 -3.49 12.38
CA MET A 286 6.58 -4.28 11.96
C MET A 286 5.64 -3.47 11.07
N ALA A 287 5.43 -2.19 11.39
CA ALA A 287 4.65 -1.27 10.58
C ALA A 287 5.29 -1.07 9.19
N MET A 288 6.61 -0.91 9.15
CA MET A 288 7.38 -0.79 7.91
C MET A 288 7.36 -2.08 7.08
N ASP A 289 7.45 -3.25 7.70
CA ASP A 289 7.32 -4.53 7.01
C ASP A 289 5.91 -4.70 6.40
N TYR A 290 4.85 -4.28 7.10
CA TYR A 290 3.49 -4.25 6.57
C TYR A 290 3.39 -3.29 5.38
N LEU A 291 3.87 -2.06 5.52
CA LEU A 291 3.85 -1.07 4.45
C LEU A 291 4.60 -1.55 3.21
N ALA A 292 5.74 -2.24 3.40
CA ALA A 292 6.50 -2.83 2.31
C ALA A 292 5.74 -3.96 1.60
N VAL A 293 4.95 -4.77 2.32
CA VAL A 293 4.06 -5.77 1.71
C VAL A 293 2.98 -5.10 0.86
N ILE A 294 2.33 -4.06 1.37
CA ILE A 294 1.31 -3.31 0.63
C ILE A 294 1.91 -2.68 -0.63
N ALA A 295 3.06 -2.03 -0.51
CA ALA A 295 3.74 -1.39 -1.64
C ALA A 295 4.17 -2.40 -2.72
N ARG A 296 4.72 -3.56 -2.33
CA ARG A 296 5.02 -4.66 -3.28
C ARG A 296 3.75 -5.17 -3.97
N TRP A 297 2.63 -5.22 -3.25
CA TRP A 297 1.36 -5.63 -3.82
C TRP A 297 0.84 -4.60 -4.85
N GLN A 298 0.92 -3.31 -4.55
CA GLN A 298 0.58 -2.25 -5.52
C GLN A 298 1.40 -2.38 -6.80
N ILE A 299 2.73 -2.55 -6.69
CA ILE A 299 3.63 -2.73 -7.84
C ILE A 299 3.20 -3.95 -8.66
N ARG A 300 2.94 -5.09 -8.03
CA ARG A 300 2.49 -6.31 -8.71
C ARG A 300 1.19 -6.09 -9.48
N VAL A 301 0.17 -5.50 -8.84
CA VAL A 301 -1.13 -5.23 -9.49
C VAL A 301 -0.95 -4.29 -10.68
N LEU A 302 -0.09 -3.29 -10.54
CA LEU A 302 0.24 -2.37 -11.60
C LEU A 302 0.89 -3.08 -12.80
N GLU A 303 1.91 -3.90 -12.57
CA GLU A 303 2.57 -4.67 -13.62
C GLU A 303 1.59 -5.62 -14.34
N MET A 304 0.68 -6.26 -13.60
CA MET A 304 -0.37 -7.10 -14.17
C MET A 304 -1.30 -6.32 -15.09
N ARG A 305 -1.71 -5.11 -14.70
CA ARG A 305 -2.58 -4.25 -15.49
C ARG A 305 -1.91 -3.79 -16.79
N VAL A 306 -0.64 -3.39 -16.72
CA VAL A 306 0.15 -3.01 -17.90
C VAL A 306 0.29 -4.21 -18.85
N ALA A 307 0.59 -5.40 -18.32
CA ALA A 307 0.69 -6.62 -19.12
C ALA A 307 -0.64 -7.02 -19.80
N ALA A 308 -1.78 -6.68 -19.19
CA ALA A 308 -3.12 -6.91 -19.73
C ALA A 308 -3.55 -5.89 -20.81
N GLY A 309 -2.66 -4.99 -21.24
CA GLY A 309 -2.97 -3.98 -22.26
C GLY A 309 -3.63 -2.71 -21.72
N GLY A 310 -3.62 -2.49 -20.40
CA GLY A 310 -3.94 -1.18 -19.83
C GLY A 310 -2.88 -0.17 -20.24
N ARG A 311 -3.19 0.68 -21.24
CA ARG A 311 -2.19 1.52 -21.89
C ARG A 311 -1.75 2.76 -21.09
N ASP A 312 -2.52 3.20 -20.09
CA ASP A 312 -2.30 4.52 -19.48
C ASP A 312 -2.29 4.47 -17.94
N LEU A 313 -1.15 4.83 -17.33
CA LEU A 313 -1.05 5.23 -15.92
C LEU A 313 -1.40 6.70 -15.67
N GLU A 314 -2.05 7.39 -16.61
CA GLU A 314 -2.39 8.83 -16.45
C GLU A 314 -3.18 9.15 -15.15
N ARG A 315 -3.60 8.12 -14.38
CA ARG A 315 -4.46 8.24 -13.20
C ARG A 315 -3.97 7.47 -11.97
N PHE A 316 -2.65 7.35 -11.76
CA PHE A 316 -2.15 6.71 -10.53
C PHE A 316 -2.21 7.62 -9.29
N TYR A 317 -2.22 8.95 -9.47
CA TYR A 317 -2.22 9.92 -8.36
C TYR A 317 -3.34 10.97 -8.41
N GLY A 318 -4.48 10.68 -9.05
CA GLY A 318 -5.70 11.50 -8.90
C GLY A 318 -5.76 12.76 -9.77
N CYS A 319 -5.73 12.60 -11.10
CA CYS A 319 -6.26 13.62 -12.01
C CYS A 319 -7.67 13.18 -12.46
N ASP A 320 -8.66 14.06 -12.27
CA ASP A 320 -9.99 13.91 -12.84
C ASP A 320 -9.92 13.92 -14.37
N GLU A 321 -10.84 13.20 -15.01
CA GLU A 321 -11.12 13.36 -16.44
C GLU A 321 -11.50 14.82 -16.69
N ALA A 322 -10.72 15.55 -17.49
CA ALA A 322 -11.33 16.58 -18.30
C ALA A 322 -12.37 15.89 -19.20
N PRO A 323 -13.59 16.43 -19.34
CA PRO A 323 -14.66 15.78 -20.08
C PRO A 323 -14.21 15.54 -21.52
N ASP A 324 -14.56 14.38 -22.06
CA ASP A 324 -14.36 13.99 -23.46
C ASP A 324 -14.56 15.19 -24.38
N ASP A 325 -13.52 15.55 -25.13
CA ASP A 325 -13.60 16.53 -26.21
C ASP A 325 -14.46 15.89 -27.33
N PRO A 326 -15.66 16.42 -27.62
CA PRO A 326 -16.52 15.84 -28.63
C PRO A 326 -15.95 16.18 -30.01
N THR A 327 -15.42 15.17 -30.69
CA THR A 327 -15.29 15.21 -32.16
C THR A 327 -16.44 14.48 -32.82
#